data_AF-A0A9E5LGY0-F1
#
_entry.id   AF-A0A9E5LGY0-F1
#
_cell.length_a   1.000
_cell.length_b   1.000
_cell.length_c   1.000
_cell.angle_alpha   90.00
_cell.angle_beta   90.00
_cell.angle_gamma   90.00
#
_symmetry.space_group_name_H-M   'P 1'
#
loop_
_entity.id
_entity.type
_entity.pdbx_description
1 polymer ?
#
loop_
_entity_poly.entity_id
_entity_poly.type
_entity_poly.pdbx_seq_one_letter_code
_entity_poly.pdbx_strand_id
1 'polypeptide(L)' 'MAGIPHDHYEPKGNFAKAVHSRLPIVGLLYDTLMIPTPKNLNWMWIWGIVLTFCLGLQIVTGIVLAMHYTPH' A
#
# COMPACT_ATOMS: atom_id res chain seq x y z
N MET A 1 7.26 -9.90 9.17
CA MET A 1 7.58 -8.96 10.28
C MET A 1 6.34 -8.57 11.10
N ALA A 2 5.44 -9.53 11.43
CA ALA A 2 4.37 -9.30 12.40
C ALA A 2 4.41 -10.28 13.59
N GLY A 3 5.28 -11.31 13.54
CA GLY A 3 5.33 -12.37 14.56
C GLY A 3 4.07 -13.25 14.65
N ILE A 4 2.97 -12.85 14.01
CA ILE A 4 1.71 -13.58 13.95
C ILE A 4 1.75 -14.58 12.78
N PRO A 5 1.40 -15.85 12.98
CA PRO A 5 1.22 -16.82 11.88
C PRO A 5 0.17 -16.34 10.89
N HIS A 6 0.53 -16.26 9.61
CA HIS A 6 -0.38 -15.94 8.51
C HIS A 6 0.10 -16.66 7.24
N ASP A 7 -0.84 -16.93 6.32
CA ASP A 7 -0.53 -17.61 5.07
C ASP A 7 0.21 -16.66 4.12
N HIS A 8 1.30 -17.15 3.55
CA HIS A 8 2.11 -16.40 2.60
C HIS A 8 1.58 -16.53 1.18
N TYR A 9 1.91 -15.54 0.34
CA TYR A 9 1.50 -15.55 -1.07
C TYR A 9 2.06 -16.76 -1.84
N GLU A 10 1.17 -17.57 -2.42
CA GLU A 10 1.55 -18.63 -3.36
C GLU A 10 1.24 -18.24 -4.82
N PRO A 11 2.26 -18.16 -5.71
CA PRO A 11 2.06 -17.80 -7.11
C PRO A 11 1.40 -18.96 -7.88
N LYS A 12 0.14 -18.79 -8.27
CA LYS A 12 -0.66 -19.84 -8.96
C LYS A 12 -0.39 -19.95 -10.48
N GLY A 13 0.22 -18.94 -11.11
CA GLY A 13 0.49 -18.90 -12.56
C GLY A 13 1.97 -18.99 -12.94
N ASN A 14 2.28 -19.49 -14.14
CA ASN A 14 3.67 -19.62 -14.63
C ASN A 14 4.40 -18.27 -14.73
N PHE A 15 3.72 -17.22 -15.17
CA PHE A 15 4.26 -15.87 -15.20
C PHE A 15 4.49 -15.32 -13.77
N ALA A 16 3.54 -15.54 -12.86
CA ALA A 16 3.67 -15.14 -11.46
C ALA A 16 4.85 -15.85 -10.77
N LYS A 17 5.10 -17.14 -11.07
CA LYS A 17 6.28 -17.89 -10.59
C LYS A 17 7.59 -17.33 -11.13
N ALA A 18 7.64 -17.01 -12.43
CA ALA A 18 8.84 -16.44 -13.05
C ALA A 18 9.19 -15.05 -12.48
N VAL A 19 8.19 -14.20 -12.25
CA VAL A 19 8.38 -12.90 -11.61
C VAL A 19 8.76 -13.07 -10.14
N HIS A 20 8.06 -13.90 -9.38
CA HIS A 20 8.35 -14.13 -7.97
C HIS A 20 9.76 -14.71 -7.73
N SER A 21 10.23 -15.60 -8.60
CA SER A 21 11.56 -16.19 -8.51
C SER A 21 12.70 -15.18 -8.74
N ARG A 22 12.44 -14.06 -9.43
CA ARG A 22 13.45 -13.03 -9.70
C ARG A 22 13.30 -11.84 -8.75
N LEU A 23 12.07 -11.40 -8.54
CA LEU A 23 11.75 -10.26 -7.68
C LEU A 23 10.38 -10.47 -7.03
N PRO A 24 10.31 -10.73 -5.72
CA PRO A 24 9.07 -11.07 -5.02
C PRO A 24 8.19 -9.82 -4.73
N ILE A 25 8.04 -8.87 -5.67
CA ILE A 25 7.21 -7.66 -5.46
C ILE A 25 5.78 -8.04 -5.10
N VAL A 26 5.20 -9.00 -5.83
CA VAL A 26 3.81 -9.41 -5.62
C VAL A 26 3.62 -10.06 -4.25
N GLY A 27 4.59 -10.87 -3.82
CA GLY A 27 4.59 -11.46 -2.47
C GLY A 27 4.67 -10.39 -1.38
N LEU A 28 5.56 -9.40 -1.55
CA LEU A 28 5.70 -8.29 -0.60
C LEU A 28 4.43 -7.44 -0.50
N LEU A 29 3.77 -7.15 -1.63
CA LEU A 29 2.50 -6.42 -1.63
C LEU A 29 1.40 -7.24 -0.94
N TYR A 30 1.31 -8.53 -1.22
CA TYR A 30 0.32 -9.41 -0.59
C TYR A 30 0.54 -9.49 0.92
N ASP A 31 1.77 -9.73 1.37
CA ASP A 31 2.12 -9.81 2.80
C ASP A 31 1.86 -8.49 3.54
N THR A 32 2.00 -7.35 2.86
CA THR A 32 1.72 -6.03 3.44
C THR A 32 0.21 -5.77 3.58
N LEU A 33 -0.59 -6.19 2.58
CA LEU A 33 -2.03 -5.97 2.56
C LEU A 33 -2.82 -6.99 3.39
N MET A 34 -2.34 -8.24 3.45
CA MET A 34 -2.99 -9.34 4.17
C MET A 34 -2.49 -9.50 5.61
N ILE A 35 -1.96 -8.43 6.20
CA ILE A 35 -1.51 -8.48 7.59
C ILE A 35 -2.69 -8.83 8.53
N PRO A 36 -2.52 -9.80 9.45
CA PRO A 36 -3.57 -10.16 10.39
C PRO A 36 -3.90 -8.97 11.29
N THR A 37 -5.05 -8.35 11.03
CA THR A 37 -5.49 -7.13 11.70
C THR A 37 -6.55 -7.47 12.76
N PRO A 38 -6.48 -6.89 13.97
CA PRO A 38 -7.45 -7.18 15.03
C PRO A 38 -8.87 -6.76 14.64
N LYS A 39 -9.86 -7.59 14.99
CA LYS A 39 -11.28 -7.36 14.62
C LYS A 39 -11.97 -6.24 15.43
N ASN A 40 -11.37 -5.78 16.53
CA ASN A 40 -11.92 -4.80 17.45
C ASN A 40 -11.33 -3.37 17.27
N LEU A 41 -11.02 -2.99 16.03
CA LEU A 41 -10.57 -1.64 15.70
C LEU A 41 -11.67 -0.60 15.99
N ASN A 42 -11.29 0.54 16.54
CA ASN A 42 -12.18 1.67 16.78
C ASN A 42 -12.11 2.72 15.65
N TRP A 43 -12.98 3.72 15.71
CA TRP A 43 -13.02 4.83 14.76
C TRP A 43 -11.75 5.70 14.73
N MET A 44 -10.85 5.60 15.71
CA MET A 44 -9.61 6.38 15.69
C MET A 44 -8.58 5.81 14.70
N TRP A 45 -8.74 4.55 14.28
CA TRP A 45 -7.82 3.90 13.35
C TRP A 45 -8.01 4.31 11.89
N ILE A 46 -9.17 4.84 11.50
CA ILE A 46 -9.43 5.26 10.11
C ILE A 46 -8.62 6.51 9.71
N TRP A 47 -8.16 7.31 10.68
CA TRP A 47 -7.41 8.54 10.41
C TRP A 47 -6.10 8.29 9.66
N GLY A 48 -5.47 7.12 9.81
CA GLY A 48 -4.27 6.78 9.04
C GLY A 48 -4.51 6.71 7.53
N ILE A 49 -5.65 6.14 7.11
CA ILE A 49 -6.04 6.09 5.69
C ILE A 49 -6.43 7.48 5.21
N VAL A 50 -7.11 8.27 6.04
CA VAL A 50 -7.46 9.67 5.71
C VAL A 50 -6.20 10.49 5.45
N LEU A 51 -5.15 10.35 6.27
CA LEU A 51 -3.86 11.03 6.04
C LEU A 51 -3.18 10.60 4.74
N THR A 52 -3.22 9.30 4.42
CA THR A 52 -2.67 8.78 3.16
C THR A 52 -3.41 9.34 1.95
N PHE A 53 -4.75 9.43 2.05
CA PHE A 53 -5.57 10.08 1.04
C PHE A 53 -5.26 11.56 0.90
N CYS A 54 -5.17 12.29 2.01
CA CYS A 54 -4.80 13.71 2.02
C CYS A 54 -3.43 13.93 1.37
N LEU A 55 -2.44 13.07 1.66
CA LEU A 55 -1.12 13.16 1.03
C LEU A 55 -1.20 13.00 -0.49
N GLY A 56 -1.87 11.96 -0.97
CA GLY A 56 -2.06 11.74 -2.41
C GLY A 56 -2.80 12.90 -3.07
N LEU A 57 -3.86 13.39 -2.43
CA LEU A 57 -4.63 14.54 -2.89
C LEU A 57 -3.75 15.79 -2.99
N GLN A 58 -3.01 16.14 -1.93
CA GLN A 58 -2.17 17.34 -1.87
C GLN A 58 -1.03 17.30 -2.88
N ILE A 59 -0.44 16.13 -3.15
CA ILE A 59 0.58 15.98 -4.19
C ILE A 59 -0.04 16.25 -5.57
N VAL A 60 -1.17 15.62 -5.88
CA VAL A 60 -1.82 15.77 -7.20
C VAL A 60 -2.30 17.20 -7.41
N THR A 61 -3.03 17.78 -6.46
CA THR A 61 -3.52 19.16 -6.56
C THR A 61 -2.36 20.16 -6.50
N GLY A 62 -1.34 19.90 -5.70
CA GLY A 62 -0.13 20.71 -5.61
C GLY A 62 0.62 20.78 -6.94
N ILE A 63 0.75 19.66 -7.67
CA ILE A 63 1.34 19.64 -9.01
C ILE A 63 0.49 20.47 -9.99
N VAL A 64 -0.83 20.31 -9.97
CA VAL A 64 -1.74 21.08 -10.84
C VAL A 64 -1.64 22.59 -10.55
N LEU A 65 -1.58 22.96 -9.27
CA LEU A 65 -1.37 24.34 -8.85
C LEU A 65 -0.01 24.86 -9.31
N ALA A 66 1.06 24.08 -9.15
CA ALA A 66 2.41 24.45 -9.59
C ALA A 66 2.51 24.70 -11.10
N MET A 67 1.70 24.03 -11.93
CA MET A 67 1.64 24.29 -13.38
C MET A 67 1.05 25.66 -13.73
N HIS A 68 0.18 26.20 -12.87
CA HIS A 68 -0.50 27.49 -13.10
C HIS A 68 0.06 28.61 -12.20
N TYR A 69 0.90 28.26 -11.24
CA TYR A 69 1.52 29.19 -10.31
C TYR A 69 2.87 29.64 -10.89
N THR A 70 3.00 30.94 -11.14
CA THR A 70 4.28 31.57 -11.44
C THR A 70 4.87 32.15 -10.16
N PRO A 71 5.84 31.49 -9.51
CA PRO A 71 6.58 32.07 -8.40
C PRO A 71 7.53 33.14 -8.95
N HIS A 72 7.18 34.41 -8.74
CA HIS A 72 8.06 35.54 -9.02
C HIS A 72 8.83 35.96 -7.77
#